data_AF-A0A6P2C842-F1
#
_entry.id   AF-A0A6P2C842-F1
#
_cell.length_a   1.000
_cell.length_b   1.000
_cell.length_c   1.000
_cell.angle_alpha   90.00
_cell.angle_beta   90.00
_cell.angle_gamma   90.00
#
_symmetry.space_group_name_H-M   'P 1'
#
loop_
_entity.id
_entity.type
_entity.pdbx_description
1 polymer ?
#
loop_
_entity_poly.entity_id
_entity_poly.type
_entity_poly.pdbx_seq_one_letter_code
_entity_poly.pdbx_strand_id
1 'polypeptide(L)'
;MFSGETSIPVGSLGVVQDNPSSAEAIHAAKEDLLIEADYCNRVFGVGWRRIATTALQLAERRTEPRPEWRKLRAKWRNPATMSQQSMAIAGRQYVETFPWLAETEVGLELAGLDETMVARAMAEQRRTRATSTTRERLRELAAERAADPTVQDLADQREPAADVPEALQDR
;
A
#
# COMPACT_ATOMS: atom_id res chain seq x y z
N MET A 1 -27.46 11.88 32.39
CA MET A 1 -27.96 12.73 31.29
C MET A 1 -26.84 13.19 30.35
N PHE A 2 -25.78 13.85 30.83
CA PHE A 2 -24.69 14.36 29.96
C PHE A 2 -23.99 13.31 29.06
N SER A 3 -23.59 12.17 29.61
CA SER A 3 -22.92 11.09 28.85
C SER A 3 -23.80 10.52 27.73
N GLY A 4 -25.11 10.37 27.96
CA GLY A 4 -26.03 9.88 26.94
C GLY A 4 -26.28 10.88 25.81
N GLU A 5 -26.30 12.18 26.11
CA GLU A 5 -26.49 13.24 25.11
C GLU A 5 -25.25 13.46 24.23
N THR A 6 -24.06 13.25 24.78
CA THR A 6 -22.79 13.49 24.09
C THR A 6 -22.18 12.24 23.48
N SER A 7 -22.82 11.08 23.68
CA SER A 7 -22.30 9.74 23.39
C SER A 7 -20.95 9.43 24.07
N ILE A 8 -20.44 10.28 24.97
CA ILE A 8 -19.15 10.04 25.65
C ILE A 8 -19.35 8.97 26.73
N PRO A 9 -18.56 7.87 26.74
CA PRO A 9 -18.66 6.83 27.76
C PRO A 9 -18.48 7.40 29.17
N VAL A 10 -19.30 6.93 30.13
CA VAL A 10 -19.21 7.34 31.55
C VAL A 10 -17.82 7.10 32.16
N GLY A 11 -17.16 6.00 31.77
CA GLY A 11 -15.80 5.70 32.22
C GLY A 11 -14.76 6.71 31.72
N SER A 12 -14.99 7.33 30.56
CA SER A 12 -14.14 8.43 30.04
C SER A 12 -14.34 9.75 30.79
N LEU A 13 -15.44 9.89 31.54
CA LEU A 13 -15.72 11.03 32.40
C LEU A 13 -15.19 10.84 33.84
N GLY A 14 -14.42 9.78 34.09
CA GLY A 14 -13.84 9.49 35.40
C GLY A 14 -14.80 8.84 36.39
N VAL A 15 -15.98 8.39 35.94
CA VAL A 15 -16.89 7.60 36.77
C VAL A 15 -16.37 6.17 36.82
N VAL A 16 -15.72 5.81 37.92
CA VAL A 16 -15.20 4.46 38.16
C VAL A 16 -16.35 3.58 38.67
N GLN A 17 -16.60 2.46 37.98
CA GLN A 17 -17.46 1.39 38.49
C GLN A 17 -16.60 0.37 39.23
N ASP A 18 -17.15 -0.23 40.29
CA ASP A 18 -16.45 -1.22 41.13
C ASP A 18 -16.09 -2.52 40.39
N ASN A 19 -16.71 -2.78 39.24
CA ASN A 19 -16.44 -3.95 38.41
C ASN A 19 -15.65 -3.55 37.16
N PRO A 20 -14.50 -4.18 36.86
CA PRO A 20 -13.80 -3.97 35.59
C PRO A 20 -14.73 -4.27 34.40
N SER A 21 -14.81 -3.32 33.48
CA SER A 21 -15.59 -3.48 32.24
C SER A 21 -14.94 -4.53 31.33
N SER A 22 -15.75 -5.41 30.75
CA SER A 22 -15.27 -6.33 29.70
C SER A 22 -14.87 -5.54 28.44
N ALA A 23 -14.01 -6.13 27.60
CA ALA A 23 -13.61 -5.52 26.33
C ALA A 23 -14.82 -5.26 25.41
N GLU A 24 -15.77 -6.19 25.34
CA GLU A 24 -17.02 -6.02 24.58
C GLU A 24 -17.86 -4.85 25.12
N ALA A 25 -17.96 -4.70 26.44
CA ALA A 25 -18.65 -3.56 27.03
C ALA A 25 -17.96 -2.22 26.75
N ILE A 26 -16.61 -2.20 26.71
CA ILE A 26 -15.84 -1.01 26.29
C ILE A 26 -16.08 -0.68 24.82
N HIS A 27 -16.16 -1.69 23.96
CA HIS A 27 -16.44 -1.51 22.53
C HIS A 27 -17.86 -1.00 22.29
N ALA A 28 -18.87 -1.65 22.89
CA ALA A 28 -20.26 -1.21 22.82
C ALA A 28 -20.45 0.22 23.33
N ALA A 29 -19.80 0.57 24.45
CA ALA A 29 -19.87 1.93 24.98
C ALA A 29 -19.29 3.00 24.03
N LYS A 30 -18.38 2.63 23.12
CA LYS A 30 -17.78 3.53 22.13
C LYS A 30 -18.46 3.47 20.76
N GLU A 31 -19.31 2.49 20.51
CA GLU A 31 -19.89 2.24 19.19
C GLU A 31 -20.67 3.44 18.67
N ASP A 32 -21.49 4.06 19.53
CA ASP A 32 -22.25 5.27 19.19
C ASP A 32 -21.34 6.42 18.73
N LEU A 33 -20.19 6.63 19.42
CA LEU A 33 -19.20 7.63 19.01
C LEU A 33 -18.52 7.28 17.69
N LEU A 34 -18.29 6.00 17.43
CA LEU A 34 -17.69 5.56 16.17
C LEU A 34 -18.63 5.80 15.00
N ILE A 35 -19.93 5.54 15.19
CA ILE A 35 -20.97 5.82 14.21
C ILE A 35 -21.05 7.34 13.96
N GLU A 36 -21.06 8.14 15.02
CA GLU A 36 -21.08 9.61 14.89
C GLU A 36 -19.81 10.14 14.21
N ALA A 37 -18.64 9.59 14.54
CA ALA A 37 -17.38 9.96 13.89
C ALA A 37 -17.37 9.60 12.40
N ASP A 38 -17.93 8.45 12.01
CA ASP A 38 -18.04 8.06 10.60
C ASP A 38 -19.03 8.98 9.84
N TYR A 39 -20.15 9.33 10.48
CA TYR A 39 -21.09 10.31 9.96
C TYR A 39 -20.42 11.68 9.76
N CYS A 40 -19.70 12.17 10.78
CA CYS A 40 -18.93 13.40 10.72
C CYS A 40 -17.89 13.38 9.59
N ASN A 41 -17.11 12.30 9.46
CA ASN A 41 -16.14 12.14 8.38
C ASN A 41 -16.79 12.30 7.00
N ARG A 42 -17.97 11.68 6.80
CA ARG A 42 -18.71 11.81 5.54
C ARG A 42 -19.19 13.24 5.28
N VAL A 43 -19.79 13.89 6.29
CA VAL A 43 -20.32 15.25 6.15
C VAL A 43 -19.20 16.27 5.97
N PHE A 44 -18.19 16.24 6.84
CA PHE A 44 -17.05 17.15 6.77
C PHE A 44 -16.19 16.93 5.53
N GLY A 45 -16.15 15.70 5.00
CA GLY A 45 -15.46 15.40 3.74
C GLY A 45 -15.97 16.23 2.56
N VAL A 46 -17.27 16.57 2.53
CA VAL A 46 -17.83 17.48 1.51
C VAL A 46 -17.27 18.90 1.68
N GLY A 47 -17.18 19.38 2.92
CA GLY A 47 -16.59 20.67 3.26
C GLY A 47 -15.11 20.75 2.85
N TRP A 48 -14.32 19.75 3.20
CA TRP A 48 -12.90 19.66 2.82
C TRP A 48 -12.70 19.67 1.31
N ARG A 49 -13.50 18.89 0.57
CA ARG A 49 -13.46 18.91 -0.90
C ARG A 49 -13.72 20.31 -1.45
N ARG A 50 -14.72 21.01 -0.91
CA ARG A 50 -15.04 22.39 -1.32
C ARG A 50 -13.90 23.34 -1.03
N ILE A 51 -13.31 23.29 0.17
CA ILE A 51 -12.16 24.12 0.56
C ILE A 51 -10.98 23.87 -0.38
N ALA A 52 -10.60 22.61 -0.61
CA ALA A 52 -9.51 22.25 -1.51
C ALA A 52 -9.76 22.72 -2.95
N THR A 53 -10.99 22.55 -3.46
CA THR A 53 -11.37 23.00 -4.80
C THR A 53 -11.29 24.53 -4.92
N THR A 54 -11.73 25.27 -3.91
CA THR A 54 -11.63 26.74 -3.87
C THR A 54 -10.17 27.19 -3.81
N ALA A 55 -9.34 26.53 -3.00
CA ALA A 55 -7.91 26.85 -2.90
C ALA A 55 -7.20 26.65 -4.24
N LEU A 56 -7.49 25.56 -4.96
CA LEU A 56 -6.95 25.30 -6.30
C LEU A 56 -7.42 26.32 -7.34
N GLN A 57 -8.69 26.73 -7.31
CA GLN A 57 -9.20 27.81 -8.17
C GLN A 57 -8.43 29.12 -7.94
N LEU A 58 -8.22 29.49 -6.68
CA LEU A 58 -7.47 30.70 -6.33
C LEU A 58 -6.01 30.61 -6.78
N ALA A 59 -5.35 29.49 -6.50
CA ALA A 59 -3.95 29.26 -6.86
C ALA A 59 -3.73 29.33 -8.39
N GLU A 60 -4.67 28.81 -9.17
CA GLU A 60 -4.62 28.84 -10.64
C GLU A 60 -5.31 30.07 -11.26
N ARG A 61 -5.85 30.99 -10.46
CA ARG A 61 -6.61 32.17 -10.90
C ARG A 61 -7.77 31.83 -11.84
N ARG A 62 -8.51 30.76 -11.54
CA ARG A 62 -9.67 30.31 -12.32
C ARG A 62 -10.97 30.74 -11.65
N THR A 63 -11.95 31.11 -12.46
CA THR A 63 -13.33 31.37 -12.04
C THR A 63 -14.15 30.10 -11.89
N GLU A 64 -13.74 29.01 -12.55
CA GLU A 64 -14.42 27.71 -12.51
C GLU A 64 -13.45 26.57 -12.19
N PRO A 65 -13.91 25.53 -11.47
CA PRO A 65 -13.08 24.38 -11.17
C PRO A 65 -12.88 23.50 -12.40
N ARG A 66 -11.67 22.97 -12.56
CA ARG A 66 -11.43 21.98 -13.63
C ARG A 66 -12.28 20.72 -13.41
N PRO A 67 -12.73 20.03 -14.48
CA PRO A 67 -13.52 18.81 -14.34
C PRO A 67 -12.87 17.73 -13.48
N GLU A 68 -11.54 17.62 -13.51
CA GLU A 68 -10.77 16.62 -12.75
C GLU A 68 -10.90 16.83 -11.23
N TRP A 69 -11.05 18.07 -10.77
CA TRP A 69 -11.17 18.39 -9.34
C TRP A 69 -12.48 17.86 -8.73
N ARG A 70 -13.48 17.56 -9.57
CA ARG A 70 -14.71 16.87 -9.12
C ARG A 70 -14.43 15.48 -8.56
N LYS A 71 -13.28 14.88 -8.88
CA LYS A 71 -12.84 13.57 -8.37
C LYS A 71 -12.16 13.66 -7.00
N LEU A 72 -11.81 14.85 -6.51
CA LEU A 72 -11.21 15.01 -5.18
C LEU A 72 -12.13 14.46 -4.09
N ARG A 73 -11.57 13.69 -3.16
CA ARG A 73 -12.25 13.12 -2.00
C ARG A 73 -11.38 13.31 -0.77
N ALA A 74 -12.02 13.55 0.37
CA ALA A 74 -11.33 13.48 1.65
C ALA A 74 -11.09 12.01 2.00
N LYS A 75 -9.83 11.65 2.29
CA LYS A 75 -9.45 10.33 2.81
C LYS A 75 -9.34 10.46 4.33
N TRP A 76 -10.23 9.79 5.05
CA TRP A 76 -10.21 9.75 6.52
C TRP A 76 -9.62 8.44 7.00
N ARG A 77 -8.97 8.48 8.16
CA ARG A 77 -8.57 7.26 8.85
C ARG A 77 -9.78 6.62 9.52
N ASN A 78 -9.77 5.29 9.63
CA ASN A 78 -10.83 4.56 10.31
C ASN A 78 -10.96 5.04 11.78
N PRO A 79 -12.15 5.53 12.21
CA PRO A 79 -12.35 6.06 13.55
C PRO A 79 -12.26 4.99 14.64
N ALA A 80 -12.45 3.71 14.30
CA ALA A 80 -12.37 2.59 15.26
C ALA A 80 -10.96 2.38 15.85
N THR A 81 -9.95 3.16 15.43
CA THR A 81 -8.58 3.10 15.95
C THR A 81 -8.03 1.67 16.02
N MET A 82 -8.20 0.92 14.92
CA MET A 82 -7.66 -0.43 14.84
C MET A 82 -6.15 -0.43 15.07
N SER A 83 -5.66 -1.40 15.84
CA SER A 83 -4.22 -1.61 15.97
C SER A 83 -3.61 -1.93 14.61
N GLN A 84 -2.31 -1.66 14.45
CA GLN A 84 -1.59 -2.04 13.22
C GLN A 84 -1.69 -3.54 12.93
N GLN A 85 -1.64 -4.37 13.98
CA GLN A 85 -1.79 -5.82 13.87
C GLN A 85 -3.20 -6.20 13.39
N SER A 86 -4.23 -5.56 13.94
CA SER A 86 -5.62 -5.80 13.54
C SER A 86 -5.88 -5.39 12.09
N MET A 87 -5.31 -4.28 11.62
CA MET A 87 -5.40 -3.88 10.21
C MET A 87 -4.69 -4.88 9.30
N ALA A 88 -3.48 -5.35 9.66
CA ALA A 88 -2.76 -6.34 8.85
C ALA A 88 -3.51 -7.68 8.74
N ILE A 89 -4.15 -8.13 9.82
CA ILE A 89 -4.99 -9.34 9.81
C ILE A 89 -6.22 -9.13 8.91
N ALA A 90 -6.93 -8.01 9.06
CA ALA A 90 -8.07 -7.69 8.20
C ALA A 90 -7.66 -7.59 6.72
N GLY A 91 -6.54 -6.92 6.43
CA GLY A 91 -5.99 -6.80 5.08
C GLY A 91 -5.65 -8.15 4.48
N ARG A 92 -5.06 -9.07 5.26
CA ARG A 92 -4.82 -10.45 4.83
C ARG A 92 -6.13 -11.16 4.47
N GLN A 93 -7.16 -11.05 5.31
CA GLN A 93 -8.47 -11.65 5.04
C GLN A 93 -9.09 -11.12 3.74
N TYR A 94 -8.97 -9.82 3.47
CA TYR A 94 -9.43 -9.24 2.21
C TYR A 94 -8.64 -9.78 1.01
N VAL A 95 -7.32 -9.92 1.11
CA VAL A 95 -6.49 -10.48 0.04
C VAL A 95 -6.79 -11.97 -0.18
N GLU A 96 -7.01 -12.74 0.87
CA GLU A 96 -7.43 -14.15 0.75
C GLU A 96 -8.77 -14.29 0.04
N THR A 97 -9.72 -13.39 0.33
CA THR A 97 -11.05 -13.37 -0.29
C THR A 97 -11.01 -12.84 -1.72
N PHE A 98 -10.15 -11.86 -1.98
CA PHE A 98 -9.99 -11.19 -3.27
C PHE A 98 -8.52 -11.20 -3.68
N PRO A 99 -7.99 -12.32 -4.20
CA PRO A 99 -6.56 -12.50 -4.47
C PRO A 99 -5.94 -11.43 -5.37
N TRP A 100 -6.72 -10.86 -6.29
CA TRP A 100 -6.27 -9.79 -7.18
C TRP A 100 -5.81 -8.52 -6.44
N LEU A 101 -6.27 -8.29 -5.19
CA LEU A 101 -5.84 -7.15 -4.39
C LEU A 101 -4.35 -7.20 -4.01
N ALA A 102 -3.76 -8.40 -3.93
CA ALA A 102 -2.35 -8.58 -3.57
C ALA A 102 -1.37 -7.80 -4.48
N GLU A 103 -1.78 -7.52 -5.71
CA GLU A 103 -0.97 -6.85 -6.72
C GLU A 103 -1.27 -5.35 -6.83
N THR A 104 -2.08 -4.81 -5.92
CA THR A 104 -2.58 -3.43 -6.00
C THR A 104 -2.12 -2.60 -4.83
N GLU A 105 -2.09 -1.28 -5.03
CA GLU A 105 -1.87 -0.30 -3.96
C GLU A 105 -2.93 -0.45 -2.85
N VAL A 106 -4.18 -0.76 -3.22
CA VAL A 106 -5.29 -0.99 -2.29
C VAL A 106 -4.99 -2.15 -1.34
N GLY A 107 -4.42 -3.25 -1.83
CA GLY A 107 -4.02 -4.38 -0.98
C GLY A 107 -2.98 -3.99 0.07
N LEU A 108 -2.02 -3.15 -0.30
CA LEU A 108 -1.00 -2.63 0.63
C LEU A 108 -1.60 -1.64 1.64
N GLU A 109 -2.52 -0.78 1.21
CA GLU A 109 -3.24 0.13 2.11
C GLU A 109 -4.10 -0.63 3.13
N LEU A 110 -4.77 -1.71 2.70
CA LEU A 110 -5.56 -2.58 3.58
C LEU A 110 -4.68 -3.25 4.65
N ALA A 111 -3.42 -3.53 4.34
CA ALA A 111 -2.44 -4.02 5.31
C ALA A 111 -1.95 -2.94 6.29
N GLY A 112 -2.40 -1.69 6.14
CA GLY A 112 -2.11 -0.57 7.03
C GLY A 112 -0.91 0.28 6.62
N LEU A 113 -0.34 0.07 5.42
CA LEU A 113 0.76 0.89 4.91
C LEU A 113 0.23 2.29 4.54
N ASP A 114 1.02 3.32 4.87
CA ASP A 114 0.73 4.68 4.41
C ASP A 114 1.09 4.87 2.93
N GLU A 115 0.58 5.95 2.33
CA GLU A 115 0.73 6.25 0.91
C GLU A 115 2.21 6.36 0.46
N THR A 116 3.10 6.85 1.35
CA THR A 116 4.54 6.95 1.04
C THR A 116 5.18 5.57 1.05
N MET A 117 4.83 4.72 2.01
CA MET A 117 5.27 3.32 2.05
C MET A 117 4.76 2.52 0.85
N VAL A 118 3.48 2.69 0.50
CA VAL A 118 2.86 2.06 -0.68
C VAL A 118 3.60 2.46 -1.95
N ALA A 119 3.83 3.76 -2.17
CA ALA A 119 4.55 4.25 -3.35
C ALA A 119 5.98 3.69 -3.45
N ARG A 120 6.69 3.63 -2.31
CA ARG A 120 8.03 3.02 -2.24
C ARG A 120 8.00 1.52 -2.54
N ALA A 121 7.06 0.79 -1.95
CA ALA A 121 6.92 -0.65 -2.16
C ALA A 121 6.60 -0.98 -3.63
N MET A 122 5.69 -0.23 -4.25
CA MET A 122 5.35 -0.39 -5.67
C MET A 122 6.53 -0.06 -6.59
N ALA A 123 7.32 0.98 -6.27
CA ALA A 123 8.53 1.30 -7.03
C ALA A 123 9.56 0.17 -6.97
N GLU A 124 9.79 -0.40 -5.78
CA GLU A 124 10.71 -1.53 -5.58
C GLU A 124 10.22 -2.79 -6.31
N GLN A 125 8.92 -3.08 -6.23
CA GLN A 125 8.32 -4.20 -6.95
C GLN A 125 8.47 -4.05 -8.46
N ARG A 126 8.23 -2.85 -9.02
CA ARG A 126 8.43 -2.56 -10.45
C ARG A 126 9.88 -2.75 -10.86
N ARG A 127 10.85 -2.29 -10.05
CA ARG A 127 12.28 -2.45 -10.31
C ARG A 127 12.69 -3.93 -10.33
N THR A 128 12.19 -4.69 -9.36
CA THR A 128 12.45 -6.14 -9.28
C THR A 128 11.87 -6.87 -10.48
N ARG A 129 10.61 -6.60 -10.84
CA ARG A 129 9.94 -7.17 -12.02
C ARG A 129 10.68 -6.82 -13.32
N ALA A 130 11.09 -5.57 -13.49
CA ALA A 130 11.87 -5.15 -14.65
C ALA A 130 13.20 -5.92 -14.76
N THR A 131 13.89 -6.11 -13.64
CA THR A 131 15.16 -6.85 -13.59
C THR A 131 14.99 -8.34 -13.89
N SER A 132 13.90 -8.96 -13.42
CA SER A 132 13.61 -10.35 -13.75
C SER A 132 13.28 -10.53 -15.23
N THR A 133 12.43 -9.67 -15.78
CA THR A 133 12.03 -9.75 -17.20
C THR A 133 13.21 -9.49 -18.13
N THR A 134 14.09 -8.53 -17.83
CA THR A 134 15.29 -8.28 -18.65
C THR A 134 16.25 -9.47 -18.60
N ARG A 135 16.49 -10.04 -17.42
CA ARG A 135 17.33 -11.24 -17.26
C ARG A 135 16.75 -12.45 -18.00
N GLU A 136 15.44 -12.63 -18.00
CA GLU A 136 14.75 -13.68 -18.74
C GLU A 136 14.91 -13.50 -20.25
N ARG A 137 14.68 -12.29 -20.77
CA ARG A 137 14.89 -11.96 -22.19
C ARG A 137 16.35 -12.13 -22.63
N LEU A 138 17.31 -11.74 -21.80
CA LEU A 138 18.73 -11.95 -22.11
C LEU A 138 19.09 -13.44 -22.18
N ARG A 139 18.49 -14.27 -21.33
CA ARG A 139 18.69 -15.73 -21.38
C ARG A 139 18.06 -16.35 -22.61
N GLU A 140 16.85 -15.93 -22.98
CA GLU A 140 16.17 -16.35 -24.20
C GLU A 140 17.01 -16.02 -25.44
N LEU A 141 17.46 -14.76 -25.57
CA LEU A 141 18.34 -14.32 -26.66
C LEU A 141 19.68 -15.06 -26.69
N ALA A 142 20.26 -15.37 -25.51
CA ALA A 142 21.48 -16.15 -25.43
C ALA A 142 21.27 -17.61 -25.88
N ALA A 143 20.11 -18.21 -25.55
CA ALA A 143 19.77 -19.55 -26.00
C ALA A 143 19.49 -19.60 -27.51
N GLU A 144 18.79 -18.59 -28.06
CA GLU A 144 18.59 -18.43 -29.51
C GLU A 144 19.92 -18.27 -30.23
N ARG A 145 20.82 -17.42 -29.72
CA ARG A 145 22.17 -17.25 -30.27
C ARG A 145 22.99 -18.53 -30.20
N ALA A 146 22.88 -19.31 -29.13
CA ALA A 146 23.59 -20.59 -29.01
C ALA A 146 23.02 -21.68 -29.93
N ALA A 147 21.77 -21.55 -30.36
CA ALA A 147 21.12 -22.43 -31.33
C ALA A 147 21.35 -22.01 -32.79
N ASP A 148 21.93 -20.84 -33.05
CA ASP A 148 22.26 -20.37 -34.39
C ASP A 148 23.42 -21.22 -34.97
N PRO A 149 23.22 -21.87 -36.13
CA PRO A 149 24.23 -22.74 -36.74
C PRO A 149 25.56 -22.00 -37.01
N THR A 150 25.52 -20.69 -37.25
CA THR A 150 26.74 -19.88 -37.43
C THR A 150 27.55 -19.78 -36.14
N VAL A 151 26.86 -19.68 -34.99
CA VAL A 151 27.50 -19.58 -33.66
C VAL A 151 28.00 -20.95 -33.20
N GLN A 152 27.27 -22.02 -33.53
CA GLN A 152 27.70 -23.39 -33.27
C GLN A 152 28.96 -23.74 -34.06
N ASP A 153 29.01 -23.41 -35.35
CA ASP A 153 30.17 -23.66 -36.20
C ASP A 153 31.41 -22.87 -35.72
N LEU A 154 31.22 -21.63 -35.27
CA LEU A 154 32.29 -20.83 -34.63
C LEU A 154 32.71 -21.35 -33.25
N ALA A 155 31.80 -21.98 -32.50
CA ALA A 155 32.11 -22.60 -31.20
C ALA A 155 32.89 -23.91 -31.39
N ASP A 156 32.56 -24.70 -32.41
CA ASP A 156 33.27 -25.93 -32.78
C ASP A 156 34.67 -25.65 -33.34
N GLN A 157 34.85 -24.50 -33.98
CA GLN A 157 36.16 -24.00 -34.45
C GLN A 157 37.03 -23.40 -33.33
N ARG A 158 36.50 -23.30 -32.10
CA ARG A 158 37.23 -22.73 -30.96
C ARG A 158 38.19 -23.78 -30.39
N GLU A 159 39.49 -23.63 -30.63
CA GLU A 159 40.50 -24.45 -29.95
C GLU A 159 40.34 -24.35 -28.43
N PRO A 160 40.46 -25.46 -27.68
CA PRO A 160 40.41 -25.42 -26.23
C PRO A 160 41.52 -24.48 -25.76
N ALA A 161 41.17 -23.53 -24.88
CA ALA A 161 42.15 -22.61 -24.30
C ALA A 161 43.33 -23.43 -23.80
N ALA A 162 44.50 -23.23 -24.42
CA ALA A 162 45.71 -23.93 -24.03
C ALA A 162 45.88 -23.78 -22.53
N ASP A 163 46.00 -24.92 -21.84
CA ASP A 163 46.26 -24.98 -20.41
C ASP A 163 47.40 -24.02 -20.10
N VAL A 164 47.16 -23.02 -19.25
CA VAL A 164 48.21 -22.09 -18.84
C VAL A 164 49.29 -22.96 -18.20
N PRO A 165 50.51 -23.03 -18.75
CA PRO A 165 51.52 -23.93 -18.24
C PRO A 165 51.73 -23.66 -16.74
N GLU A 166 51.76 -24.73 -15.95
CA GLU A 166 51.94 -24.78 -14.48
C GLU A 166 53.23 -24.10 -13.96
N ALA A 167 54.02 -23.48 -14.84
CA ALA A 167 55.32 -22.87 -14.55
C ALA A 167 55.26 -21.44 -13.93
N LEU A 168 54.10 -20.96 -13.49
CA LEU A 168 53.96 -19.64 -12.84
C LEU A 168 53.33 -19.69 -11.43
N GLN A 169 53.20 -20.87 -10.81
CA GLN A 169 52.66 -20.98 -9.44
C GLN A 169 53.71 -20.89 -8.32
N ASP A 170 55.00 -20.92 -8.62
CA ASP A 170 56.08 -20.74 -7.64
C ASP A 170 56.90 -19.46 -7.92
N ARG A 171 56.42 -18.31 -7.42
CA ARG A 171 57.25 -17.17 -6.99
C ARG A 171 56.53 -16.28 -5.99
#